data_AF-A0A1T5BWS7-F1
#
_entry.id   AF-A0A1T5BWS7-F1
#
_cell.length_a   1.000
_cell.length_b   1.000
_cell.length_c   1.000
_cell.angle_alpha   90.00
_cell.angle_beta   90.00
_cell.angle_gamma   90.00
#
_symmetry.space_group_name_H-M   'P 1'
#
loop_
_entity.id
_entity.type
_entity.pdbx_description
1 polymer ?
#
loop_
_entity_poly.entity_id
_entity_poly.type
_entity_poly.pdbx_seq_one_letter_code
_entity_poly.pdbx_strand_id
1 'polypeptide(L)' 'MHKLKAYLTDQRISYSEFAQMIGVANAGVVQKYIDGSRTPRPTIMRNIVRVTEGHLQPNDFFELGAADNPTDQAQAA' A
#
# COMPACT_ATOMS: atom_id res chain seq x y z
N MET A 1 -11.51 1.57 -4.31
CA MET A 1 -10.38 1.41 -5.27
C MET A 1 -9.11 1.89 -4.57
N HIS A 2 -8.06 1.08 -4.48
CA HIS A 2 -6.82 1.43 -3.76
C HIS A 2 -6.08 2.60 -4.43
N LYS A 3 -5.52 3.54 -3.65
CA LYS A 3 -4.92 4.79 -4.17
C LYS A 3 -3.73 4.55 -5.10
N LEU A 4 -2.86 3.60 -4.77
CA LEU A 4 -1.77 3.18 -5.67
C LEU A 4 -2.29 2.77 -7.05
N LYS A 5 -3.39 2.01 -7.14
CA LYS A 5 -3.96 1.58 -8.42
C LYS A 5 -4.45 2.78 -9.26
N ALA A 6 -5.10 3.74 -8.60
CA ALA A 6 -5.56 4.96 -9.25
C ALA A 6 -4.38 5.78 -9.81
N TYR A 7 -3.33 5.98 -9.00
CA TYR A 7 -2.12 6.68 -9.40
C TYR A 7 -1.45 6.04 -10.63
N LEU A 8 -1.24 4.72 -10.62
CA LEU A 8 -0.61 4.03 -11.75
C LEU A 8 -1.44 4.12 -13.04
N THR A 9 -2.76 4.10 -12.91
CA THR A 9 -3.67 4.24 -14.07
C THR A 9 -3.59 5.64 -14.67
N ASP A 10 -3.66 6.67 -13.82
CA ASP A 10 -3.60 8.09 -14.24
C ASP A 10 -2.26 8.41 -14.93
N GLN A 11 -1.16 7.93 -14.35
CA GLN A 11 0.18 8.13 -14.88
C GLN A 11 0.54 7.18 -16.04
N ARG A 12 -0.37 6.27 -16.41
CA ARG A 12 -0.16 5.22 -17.43
C ARG A 12 1.09 4.36 -17.18
N ILE A 13 1.37 4.05 -15.91
CA ILE A 13 2.51 3.23 -15.49
C ILE A 13 2.04 1.79 -15.25
N SER A 14 2.70 0.82 -15.90
CA SER A 14 2.44 -0.60 -15.63
C SER A 14 3.01 -1.05 -14.28
N TYR A 15 2.49 -2.14 -13.74
CA TYR A 15 3.00 -2.68 -12.47
C TYR A 15 4.46 -3.15 -12.56
N SER A 16 4.89 -3.63 -13.73
CA SER A 16 6.28 -4.02 -13.98
C SER A 16 7.22 -2.81 -13.99
N GLU A 17 6.83 -1.72 -14.64
CA GLU A 17 7.60 -0.47 -14.66
C GLU A 17 7.70 0.10 -13.25
N PHE A 18 6.57 0.18 -12.54
CA PHE A 18 6.58 0.68 -11.17
C PHE A 18 7.43 -0.20 -10.23
N ALA A 19 7.39 -1.52 -10.39
CA ALA A 19 8.23 -2.45 -9.64
C ALA A 19 9.72 -2.15 -9.80
N GLN A 20 10.16 -1.87 -11.03
CA GLN A 20 11.54 -1.47 -11.33
C GLN A 20 11.89 -0.13 -10.68
N MET A 21 11.00 0.86 -10.77
CA MET A 21 11.20 2.20 -10.19
C MET A 21 11.43 2.15 -8.67
N ILE A 22 10.70 1.29 -7.95
CA ILE A 22 10.79 1.19 -6.48
C ILE A 22 11.77 0.11 -5.99
N GLY A 23 12.36 -0.67 -6.91
CA GLY A 23 13.37 -1.69 -6.61
C GLY A 23 12.79 -2.99 -6.00
N VAL A 24 11.64 -3.46 -6.50
CA VAL A 24 11.06 -4.75 -6.10
C VAL A 24 11.07 -5.77 -7.24
N ALA A 25 10.93 -7.05 -6.89
CA ALA A 25 11.22 -8.16 -7.79
C ALA A 25 10.35 -8.25 -9.04
N ASN A 26 9.03 -7.98 -8.95
CA ASN A 26 8.11 -8.10 -10.08
C ASN A 26 6.77 -7.39 -9.82
N ALA A 27 5.96 -7.30 -10.87
CA ALA A 27 4.60 -6.76 -10.85
C ALA A 27 3.68 -7.39 -9.78
N GLY A 28 3.88 -8.68 -9.48
CA GLY A 28 3.09 -9.36 -8.44
C GLY A 28 3.31 -8.79 -7.04
N VAL A 29 4.48 -8.22 -6.75
CA VAL A 29 4.73 -7.51 -5.48
C VAL A 29 3.89 -6.23 -5.40
N VAL A 30 3.78 -5.50 -6.50
CA VAL A 30 2.95 -4.28 -6.58
C VAL A 30 1.47 -4.62 -6.45
N GLN A 31 1.02 -5.72 -7.06
CA GLN A 31 -0.35 -6.19 -6.90
C GLN A 31 -0.69 -6.50 -5.44
N LYS A 32 0.22 -7.14 -4.70
CA LYS A 32 0.07 -7.42 -3.26
C LYS A 32 -0.03 -6.15 -2.39
N TYR A 33 0.53 -5.04 -2.87
CA TYR A 33 0.37 -3.75 -2.20
C TYR A 33 -1.02 -3.16 -2.49
N ILE A 34 -1.53 -3.35 -3.70
CA ILE A 34 -2.84 -2.86 -4.13
C ILE A 34 -3.99 -3.63 -3.47
N ASP A 35 -3.83 -4.94 -3.29
CA ASP A 35 -4.84 -5.80 -2.66
C ASP A 35 -4.77 -5.80 -1.12
N GLY A 36 -3.79 -5.10 -0.54
CA GLY A 36 -3.61 -5.00 0.91
C GLY A 36 -3.04 -6.26 1.58
N SER A 37 -2.79 -7.35 0.85
CA SER A 37 -2.19 -8.58 1.40
C SER A 37 -0.75 -8.40 1.88
N ARG A 38 -0.11 -7.28 1.49
CA ARG A 38 1.24 -6.93 1.93
C ARG A 38 1.40 -5.42 2.07
N THR A 39 2.00 -4.99 3.18
CA THR A 39 2.52 -3.63 3.34
C THR A 39 3.98 -3.52 2.84
N PRO A 40 4.34 -2.47 2.09
CA PRO A 40 5.73 -2.21 1.71
C PRO A 40 6.65 -2.11 2.94
N ARG A 41 7.86 -2.67 2.83
CA ARG A 41 8.90 -2.49 3.87
C ARG A 41 9.34 -1.03 3.93
N PRO A 42 9.89 -0.53 5.06
CA PRO A 42 10.26 0.89 5.21
C PRO A 42 11.18 1.43 4.11
N THR A 43 12.12 0.63 3.62
CA THR A 43 13.01 0.99 2.50
C THR A 43 12.22 1.20 1.20
N ILE A 44 11.30 0.30 0.89
CA ILE A 44 10.44 0.37 -0.31
C ILE A 44 9.44 1.51 -0.16
N MET A 45 8.89 1.75 1.04
CA MET A 45 7.98 2.86 1.29
C MET A 45 8.63 4.20 0.99
N ARG A 46 9.90 4.41 1.42
CA ARG A 46 10.67 5.60 1.05
C ARG A 46 10.86 5.73 -0.46
N ASN A 47 11.13 4.64 -1.15
CA ASN A 47 11.25 4.65 -2.60
C ASN A 47 9.93 5.05 -3.27
N ILE A 48 8.79 4.48 -2.81
CA ILE A 48 7.46 4.84 -3.31
C ILE A 48 7.21 6.34 -3.15
N VAL A 49 7.39 6.90 -1.94
CA VAL A 49 7.19 8.34 -1.70
C VAL A 49 8.08 9.18 -2.62
N ARG A 50 9.35 8.79 -2.79
CA ARG A 50 10.29 9.51 -3.66
C ARG A 50 9.91 9.46 -5.13
N VAL A 51 9.61 8.29 -5.69
CA VAL A 51 9.31 8.14 -7.14
C VAL A 51 7.92 8.65 -7.50
N THR A 52 7.04 8.82 -6.52
CA THR A 52 5.72 9.41 -6.70
C THR A 52 5.65 10.86 -6.25
N GLU A 53 6.79 11.48 -5.93
CA GLU A 53 6.87 12.88 -5.49
C GLU A 53 5.88 13.23 -4.36
N GLY A 54 5.59 12.24 -3.49
CA GLY A 54 4.67 12.38 -2.38
C GLY A 54 3.18 12.24 -2.72
N HIS A 55 2.79 11.93 -3.96
CA HIS A 55 1.41 11.60 -4.32
C HIS A 55 0.90 10.36 -3.57
N LEU A 56 1.80 9.42 -3.27
CA LEU A 56 1.56 8.30 -2.36
C LEU A 56 2.37 8.48 -1.09
N GLN A 57 1.69 8.33 0.04
CA GLN A 57 2.22 8.47 1.40
C GLN A 57 2.02 7.14 2.16
N PRO A 58 2.79 6.89 3.24
CA PRO A 58 2.70 5.63 3.97
C PRO A 58 1.29 5.26 4.44
N ASN A 59 0.51 6.24 4.89
CA ASN A 59 -0.88 6.07 5.32
C ASN A 59 -1.82 5.59 4.20
N ASP A 60 -1.46 5.75 2.92
CA ASP A 60 -2.25 5.25 1.79
C ASP A 60 -2.16 3.72 1.62
N PHE A 61 -1.29 3.05 2.38
CA PHE A 61 -1.08 1.60 2.38
C PHE A 61 -1.61 0.89 3.63
N PHE A 62 -2.25 1.64 4.53
CA PHE A 62 -2.90 1.07 5.71
C PHE A 62 -4.38 1.35 5.62
N GLU A 63 -5.18 0.30 5.69
CA GLU A 63 -6.59 0.48 5.99
C GLU A 63 -6.70 0.90 7.45
N LEU A 64 -7.28 2.07 7.71
CA LEU A 64 -7.81 2.37 9.04
C LEU A 64 -8.98 1.40 9.24
N GLY A 65 -8.67 0.20 9.71
CA GLY A 65 -9.68 -0.73 10.19
C GLY A 65 -10.60 0.04 11.13
N ALA A 66 -11.90 -0.05 10.89
CA ALA A 66 -12.92 0.43 11.82
C ALA A 66 -12.45 0.06 13.23
N ALA A 67 -12.37 1.07 14.10
CA ALA A 67 -11.85 1.02 15.45
C ALA A 67 -11.79 -0.40 16.02
N ASP A 68 -10.62 -0.82 16.52
CA ASP A 68 -10.50 -1.90 17.48
C ASP A 68 -11.62 -1.73 18.51
N ASN A 69 -12.77 -2.37 18.33
CA ASN A 69 -13.88 -2.28 19.26
C ASN A 69 -13.40 -3.03 20.50
N PRO A 70 -13.16 -2.38 21.64
CA PRO A 70 -12.82 -3.07 22.87
C PRO A 70 -14.12 -3.64 23.46
N THR A 71 -14.78 -4.55 22.76
CA THR A 71 -16.01 -5.20 23.20
C THR A 71 -15.85 -6.71 23.13
N ASP A 72 -14.83 -7.20 23.81
CA ASP A 72 -14.83 -8.59 24.30
C ASP A 72 -14.17 -8.67 25.68
N GLN A 73 -14.60 -7.80 26.60
CA GLN A 73 -14.37 -7.93 28.04
C GLN A 73 -15.64 -7.55 28.80
N ALA A 74 -16.73 -8.28 28.56
CA ALA A 74 -17.85 -8.34 29.49
C ALA A 74 -18.71 -9.57 29.17
N GLN A 75 -18.37 -10.72 29.76
CA GLN A 75 -19.31 -11.70 30.31
C GLN A 75 -18.57 -12.93 30.83
N ALA A 76 -18.24 -12.91 32.12
CA ALA A 76 -18.25 -14.09 32.98
C ALA A 76 -18.41 -13.56 34.41
N ALA A 77 -19.67 -13.27 34.76
CA ALA A 77 -20.12 -13.16 36.15
C ALA A 77 -20.63 -14.54 36.58
#